data_AF-C7LD98-F1
#
_entry.id   AF-C7LD98-F1
#
_cell.length_a   1.000
_cell.length_b   1.000
_cell.length_c   1.000
_cell.angle_alpha   90.00
_cell.angle_beta   90.00
_cell.angle_gamma   90.00
#
_symmetry.space_group_name_H-M   'P 1'
#
loop_
_entity.id
_entity.type
_entity.pdbx_description
1 polymer ?
#
loop_
_entity_poly.entity_id
_entity_poly.type
_entity_poly.pdbx_seq_one_letter_code
_entity_poly.pdbx_strand_id
1 'polypeptide(L)'
;MSGFATTFLLLAGSPSQAGYKQIRDVSVLCDFAANCTLSLNPGTGENAPGIGLYRSSKADSIPELRLSFSEQMPKTGKLEILVDGKPELDTNIAALKVRNNELVYVDEAGVAKLIGAMKNGQKLQLKLADKVSGYSLSGFVGGLIYLDEQQARDGTVAALQVKGTKPAPAAPDITLIETVEQIPEGIRKDFSDDAATCGGASPESFRLAGGFVTKIADGLNLVGLPCGAPGAYNQPYVFYSRYENRIVPVSLPVISDDGPTTTDSAWNIDWNNRTRTLTGFFKGRGIGDCGTYDVWKAVDSGEGRVSFVLKEERAKGDCDGNYAGGPQNWPASWPPKTK
;
A
#
# COMPACT_ATOMS: atom_id res chain seq x y z
N MET A 1 -47.52 -4.21 17.75
CA MET A 1 -46.44 -4.16 18.76
C MET A 1 -45.16 -4.61 18.08
N SER A 2 -44.08 -3.90 18.41
CA SER A 2 -42.84 -3.72 17.68
C SER A 2 -41.90 -4.93 17.64
N GLY A 3 -40.95 -4.89 16.69
CA GLY A 3 -39.65 -5.57 16.81
C GLY A 3 -39.31 -6.44 15.59
N PHE A 4 -38.11 -6.42 15.01
CA PHE A 4 -36.89 -5.65 15.21
C PHE A 4 -36.21 -5.60 13.83
N ALA A 5 -35.93 -4.40 13.30
CA ALA A 5 -35.07 -4.26 12.14
C ALA A 5 -33.63 -4.59 12.57
N THR A 6 -33.09 -5.68 12.04
CA THR A 6 -31.68 -6.05 12.27
C THR A 6 -30.83 -5.16 11.38
N THR A 7 -30.37 -4.04 11.95
CA THR A 7 -29.36 -3.19 11.32
C THR A 7 -28.06 -3.98 11.29
N PHE A 8 -27.69 -4.51 10.12
CA PHE A 8 -26.33 -4.96 9.86
C PHE A 8 -25.41 -3.74 9.96
N LEU A 9 -24.70 -3.62 11.09
CA LEU A 9 -23.52 -2.78 11.16
C LEU A 9 -22.48 -3.42 10.24
N LEU A 10 -22.35 -2.86 9.02
CA LEU A 10 -21.12 -2.98 8.25
C LEU A 10 -20.02 -2.36 9.12
N LEU A 11 -19.24 -3.21 9.79
CA LEU A 11 -17.91 -2.82 10.26
C LEU A 11 -17.13 -2.45 8.99
N ALA A 12 -17.09 -1.16 8.68
CA ALA A 12 -16.19 -0.63 7.67
C ALA A 12 -14.77 -1.00 8.14
N GLY A 13 -14.21 -2.06 7.53
CA GLY A 13 -12.80 -2.36 7.66
C GLY A 13 -12.05 -1.06 7.36
N SER A 14 -11.26 -0.60 8.32
CA SER A 14 -10.56 0.66 8.12
C SER A 14 -9.48 0.42 7.06
N PRO A 15 -9.38 1.29 6.06
CA PRO A 15 -8.53 1.05 4.92
C PRO A 15 -7.06 1.13 5.35
N SER A 16 -6.35 0.01 5.14
CA SER A 16 -4.89 -0.09 5.11
C SER A 16 -4.24 1.11 4.39
N GLN A 17 -3.04 1.54 4.78
CA GLN A 17 -2.23 2.51 4.04
C GLN A 17 -0.78 2.00 4.02
N ALA A 18 -0.20 1.88 2.83
CA ALA A 18 0.76 0.84 2.42
C ALA A 18 0.15 -0.54 2.11
N GLY A 19 -1.04 -0.55 1.50
CA GLY A 19 -1.71 -1.78 1.08
C GLY A 19 -1.32 -2.24 -0.33
N TYR A 20 -0.96 -3.52 -0.45
CA TYR A 20 -0.95 -4.25 -1.72
C TYR A 20 -2.15 -5.19 -1.80
N LYS A 21 -2.83 -5.21 -2.95
CA LYS A 21 -3.87 -6.21 -3.23
C LYS A 21 -3.87 -6.62 -4.69
N GLN A 22 -3.73 -7.93 -4.93
CA GLN A 22 -4.03 -8.52 -6.23
C GLN A 22 -5.51 -8.87 -6.32
N ILE A 23 -6.15 -8.45 -7.41
CA ILE A 23 -7.58 -8.66 -7.66
C ILE A 23 -7.70 -9.22 -9.07
N ARG A 24 -7.77 -10.55 -9.16
CA ARG A 24 -7.69 -11.27 -10.44
C ARG A 24 -6.40 -10.89 -11.19
N ASP A 25 -6.51 -10.18 -12.30
CA ASP A 25 -5.39 -9.91 -13.21
C ASP A 25 -4.75 -8.53 -12.98
N VAL A 26 -5.37 -7.70 -12.13
CA VAL A 26 -4.84 -6.38 -11.74
C VAL A 26 -4.29 -6.41 -10.31
N SER A 27 -3.43 -5.44 -10.01
CA SER A 27 -2.96 -5.21 -8.64
C SER A 27 -3.08 -3.73 -8.29
N VAL A 28 -3.31 -3.43 -7.02
CA VAL A 28 -3.21 -2.06 -6.49
C VAL A 28 -2.12 -2.04 -5.44
N LEU A 29 -1.23 -1.07 -5.54
CA LEU A 29 -0.22 -0.76 -4.54
C LEU A 29 -0.40 0.69 -4.11
N CYS A 30 -0.45 0.92 -2.80
CA CYS A 30 -0.41 2.26 -2.21
C CYS A 30 0.85 2.40 -1.35
N ASP A 31 1.40 3.61 -1.25
CA ASP A 31 2.40 3.93 -0.23
C ASP A 31 1.76 4.31 1.11
N PHE A 32 2.58 4.59 2.13
CA PHE A 32 2.10 5.00 3.46
C PHE A 32 1.31 6.32 3.44
N ALA A 33 1.56 7.21 2.47
CA ALA A 33 0.81 8.45 2.29
C ALA A 33 -0.47 8.26 1.45
N ALA A 34 -0.84 7.01 1.17
CA ALA A 34 -1.97 6.61 0.34
C ALA A 34 -1.92 7.17 -1.09
N ASN A 35 -0.72 7.37 -1.66
CA ASN A 35 -0.60 7.51 -3.11
C ASN A 35 -0.65 6.11 -3.71
N CYS A 36 -1.60 5.90 -4.62
CA CYS A 36 -1.95 4.57 -5.10
C CYS A 36 -1.80 4.44 -6.60
N THR A 37 -1.34 3.27 -7.05
CA THR A 37 -1.31 2.85 -8.44
C THR A 37 -2.08 1.55 -8.60
N LEU A 38 -3.09 1.56 -9.48
CA LEU A 38 -3.71 0.33 -10.00
C LEU A 38 -2.96 -0.07 -11.27
N SER A 39 -2.27 -1.20 -11.24
CA SER A 39 -1.49 -1.72 -12.35
C SER A 39 -2.23 -2.84 -13.08
N LEU A 40 -2.18 -2.79 -14.41
CA LEU A 40 -2.56 -3.87 -15.30
C LEU A 40 -1.30 -4.62 -15.70
N ASN A 41 -1.31 -5.93 -15.48
CA ASN A 41 -0.20 -6.78 -15.92
C ASN A 41 -0.42 -7.19 -17.38
N PRO A 42 0.63 -7.16 -18.22
CA PRO A 42 0.52 -7.62 -19.60
C PRO A 42 0.17 -9.11 -19.63
N GLY A 43 -0.88 -9.47 -20.37
CA GLY A 43 -1.26 -10.87 -20.56
C GLY A 43 -0.49 -11.54 -21.71
N THR A 44 0.01 -10.75 -22.66
CA THR A 44 0.75 -11.19 -23.85
C THR A 44 1.69 -10.09 -24.36
N GLY A 45 2.90 -10.47 -24.76
CA GLY A 45 3.88 -9.60 -25.45
C GLY A 45 5.20 -9.45 -24.69
N GLU A 46 6.31 -9.81 -25.33
CA GLU A 46 7.66 -9.53 -24.80
C GLU A 46 7.88 -8.02 -24.67
N ASN A 47 8.45 -7.60 -23.54
CA ASN A 47 8.74 -6.20 -23.22
C ASN A 47 7.53 -5.26 -23.32
N ALA A 48 6.31 -5.77 -23.08
CA ALA A 48 5.13 -4.94 -22.95
C ALA A 48 5.27 -4.01 -21.73
N PRO A 49 5.02 -2.69 -21.88
CA PRO A 49 5.12 -1.77 -20.75
C PRO A 49 4.05 -2.05 -19.70
N GLY A 50 4.36 -1.82 -18.43
CA GLY A 50 3.33 -1.80 -17.40
C GLY A 50 2.36 -0.65 -17.65
N ILE A 51 1.06 -0.86 -17.42
CA ILE A 51 0.05 0.20 -17.45
C ILE A 51 -0.44 0.45 -16.03
N GLY A 52 -0.28 1.67 -15.54
CA GLY A 52 -0.71 2.10 -14.22
C GLY A 52 -1.74 3.22 -14.29
N LEU A 53 -2.75 3.15 -13.42
CA LEU A 53 -3.59 4.28 -13.06
C LEU A 53 -3.15 4.79 -11.69
N TYR A 54 -2.44 5.91 -11.67
CA TYR A 54 -1.95 6.53 -10.44
C TYR A 54 -2.92 7.61 -9.94
N ARG A 55 -3.14 7.69 -8.63
CA ARG A 55 -3.79 8.84 -7.99
C ARG A 55 -3.14 9.12 -6.64
N SER A 56 -2.73 10.37 -6.41
CA SER A 56 -2.21 10.79 -5.10
C SER A 56 -3.33 10.92 -4.06
N SER A 57 -2.97 11.01 -2.78
CA SER A 57 -3.96 11.18 -1.71
C SER A 57 -4.55 12.60 -1.59
N LYS A 58 -3.98 13.61 -2.29
CA LYS A 58 -4.44 15.01 -2.26
C LYS A 58 -5.91 15.12 -2.64
N ALA A 59 -6.69 15.94 -1.92
CA ALA A 59 -8.14 16.04 -2.05
C ALA A 59 -8.62 16.26 -3.51
N ASP A 60 -7.92 17.13 -4.24
CA ASP A 60 -8.14 17.50 -5.64
C ASP A 60 -7.44 16.58 -6.67
N SER A 61 -6.74 15.54 -6.21
CA SER A 61 -6.04 14.63 -7.12
C SER A 61 -7.01 13.91 -8.05
N ILE A 62 -6.75 14.04 -9.34
CA ILE A 62 -7.33 13.24 -10.41
C ILE A 62 -6.40 12.07 -10.76
N PRO A 63 -6.91 10.98 -11.35
CA PRO A 63 -6.07 9.89 -11.84
C PRO A 63 -5.21 10.33 -13.04
N GLU A 64 -3.99 9.78 -13.10
CA GLU A 64 -3.07 9.90 -14.23
C GLU A 64 -2.81 8.50 -14.81
N LEU A 65 -2.70 8.40 -16.13
CA LEU A 65 -2.26 7.17 -16.78
C LEU A 65 -0.72 7.17 -16.85
N ARG A 66 -0.10 6.07 -16.44
CA ARG A 66 1.34 5.87 -16.44
C ARG A 66 1.73 4.62 -17.23
N LEU A 67 2.80 4.73 -18.00
CA LEU A 67 3.45 3.61 -18.67
C LEU A 67 4.86 3.43 -18.11
N SER A 68 5.13 2.25 -17.57
CA SER A 68 6.45 1.87 -17.05
C SER A 68 7.12 0.88 -18.00
N PHE A 69 8.44 0.99 -18.17
CA PHE A 69 9.20 0.20 -19.15
C PHE A 69 10.30 -0.58 -18.43
N SER A 70 10.43 -1.87 -18.75
CA SER A 70 11.57 -2.70 -18.29
C SER A 70 12.86 -2.35 -19.03
N GLU A 71 12.74 -1.85 -20.25
CA GLU A 71 13.83 -1.37 -21.09
C GLU A 71 13.74 0.16 -21.27
N GLN A 72 14.39 0.69 -22.30
CA GLN A 72 14.41 2.11 -22.57
C GLN A 72 13.05 2.59 -23.11
N MET A 73 12.48 3.61 -22.47
CA MET A 73 11.21 4.20 -22.91
C MET A 73 11.34 4.85 -24.31
N PRO A 74 10.34 4.69 -25.19
CA PRO A 74 10.33 5.36 -26.48
C PRO A 74 10.24 6.88 -26.30
N LYS A 75 10.94 7.63 -27.16
CA LYS A 75 10.95 9.11 -27.13
C LYS A 75 9.98 9.75 -28.13
N THR A 76 9.63 9.03 -29.19
CA THR A 76 8.78 9.49 -30.28
C THR A 76 7.86 8.37 -30.73
N GLY A 77 6.79 8.72 -31.44
CA GLY A 77 5.81 7.77 -31.95
C GLY A 77 4.41 8.05 -31.42
N LYS A 78 3.48 7.22 -31.91
CA LYS A 78 2.07 7.28 -31.56
C LYS A 78 1.77 6.31 -30.42
N LEU A 79 0.84 6.71 -29.56
CA LEU A 79 0.27 5.91 -28.48
C LEU A 79 -1.23 5.84 -28.70
N GLU A 80 -1.75 4.65 -28.95
CA GLU A 80 -3.18 4.38 -29.02
C GLU A 80 -3.57 3.34 -27.96
N ILE A 81 -4.66 3.59 -27.25
CA ILE A 81 -5.28 2.60 -26.36
C ILE A 81 -6.67 2.29 -26.88
N LEU A 82 -6.91 1.00 -27.08
CA LEU A 82 -8.19 0.46 -27.46
C LEU A 82 -8.76 -0.37 -26.33
N VAL A 83 -10.07 -0.26 -26.09
CA VAL A 83 -10.81 -1.13 -25.19
C VAL A 83 -11.80 -1.94 -26.03
N ASP A 84 -11.69 -3.26 -25.99
CA ASP A 84 -12.47 -4.19 -26.81
C ASP A 84 -12.50 -3.79 -28.31
N GLY A 85 -11.35 -3.37 -28.83
CA GLY A 85 -11.16 -2.97 -30.24
C GLY A 85 -11.64 -1.55 -30.58
N LYS A 86 -12.21 -0.80 -29.64
CA LYS A 86 -12.62 0.61 -29.84
C LYS A 86 -11.51 1.55 -29.38
N PRO A 87 -11.10 2.54 -30.19
CA PRO A 87 -10.08 3.51 -29.78
C PRO A 87 -10.63 4.46 -28.72
N GLU A 88 -10.01 4.45 -27.54
CA GLU A 88 -10.42 5.27 -26.40
C GLU A 88 -9.47 6.44 -26.13
N LEU A 89 -8.18 6.24 -26.43
CA LEU A 89 -7.15 7.27 -26.34
C LEU A 89 -6.24 7.17 -27.56
N ASP A 90 -5.93 8.32 -28.16
CA ASP A 90 -5.01 8.47 -29.30
C ASP A 90 -4.20 9.75 -29.06
N THR A 91 -2.87 9.60 -28.94
CA THR A 91 -1.97 10.73 -28.71
C THR A 91 -0.55 10.44 -29.22
N ASN A 92 0.31 11.45 -29.17
CA ASN A 92 1.73 11.31 -29.47
C ASN A 92 2.54 11.22 -28.17
N ILE A 93 3.59 10.39 -28.17
CA ILE A 93 4.49 10.24 -27.02
C ILE A 93 5.11 11.58 -26.60
N ALA A 94 5.38 12.47 -27.56
CA ALA A 94 5.90 13.80 -27.30
C ALA A 94 4.95 14.71 -26.48
N ALA A 95 3.66 14.37 -26.39
CA ALA A 95 2.69 15.09 -25.56
C ALA A 95 2.63 14.57 -24.10
N LEU A 96 3.25 13.43 -23.80
CA LEU A 96 3.29 12.86 -22.45
C LEU A 96 4.42 13.49 -21.63
N LYS A 97 4.20 13.57 -20.32
CA LYS A 97 5.24 13.97 -19.37
C LYS A 97 6.13 12.78 -19.05
N VAL A 98 7.39 13.03 -18.73
CA VAL A 98 8.29 12.02 -18.17
C VAL A 98 8.41 12.25 -16.66
N ARG A 99 8.14 11.22 -15.86
CA ARG A 99 8.33 11.24 -14.39
C ARG A 99 8.88 9.89 -13.94
N ASN A 100 9.98 9.87 -13.20
CA ASN A 100 10.57 8.64 -12.64
C ASN A 100 10.73 7.50 -13.68
N ASN A 101 11.18 7.84 -14.89
CA ASN A 101 11.33 6.90 -16.01
C ASN A 101 10.00 6.28 -16.51
N GLU A 102 8.87 6.91 -16.22
CA GLU A 102 7.54 6.58 -16.74
C GLU A 102 7.07 7.64 -17.74
N LEU A 103 6.29 7.23 -18.74
CA LEU A 103 5.50 8.15 -19.56
C LEU A 103 4.15 8.40 -18.88
N VAL A 104 3.79 9.66 -18.67
CA VAL A 104 2.61 10.07 -17.90
C VAL A 104 1.69 10.91 -18.75
N TYR A 105 0.46 10.42 -18.93
CA TYR A 105 -0.64 11.13 -19.56
C TYR A 105 -1.57 11.71 -18.48
N VAL A 106 -1.69 13.04 -18.47
CA VAL A 106 -2.34 13.82 -17.39
C VAL A 106 -3.61 14.56 -17.83
N ASP A 107 -4.12 14.30 -19.03
CA ASP A 107 -5.37 14.90 -19.50
C ASP A 107 -6.56 14.31 -18.76
N GLU A 108 -7.21 15.12 -17.93
CA GLU A 108 -8.28 14.67 -17.04
C GLU A 108 -9.44 14.02 -17.79
N ALA A 109 -9.91 14.67 -18.86
CA ALA A 109 -11.06 14.20 -19.62
C ALA A 109 -10.76 12.90 -20.36
N GLY A 110 -9.57 12.78 -20.96
CA GLY A 110 -9.09 11.59 -21.64
C GLY A 110 -8.91 10.42 -20.69
N VAL A 111 -8.29 10.63 -19.52
CA VAL A 111 -8.15 9.58 -18.50
C VAL A 111 -9.51 9.17 -17.95
N ALA A 112 -10.40 10.10 -17.66
CA ALA A 112 -11.75 9.80 -17.19
C ALA A 112 -12.56 8.99 -18.21
N LYS A 113 -12.50 9.37 -19.49
CA LYS A 113 -13.11 8.61 -20.60
C LYS A 113 -12.54 7.20 -20.68
N LEU A 114 -11.22 7.05 -20.64
CA LEU A 114 -10.55 5.75 -20.69
C LEU A 114 -10.96 4.85 -19.51
N ILE A 115 -10.96 5.37 -18.28
CA ILE A 115 -11.45 4.63 -17.09
C ILE A 115 -12.90 4.19 -17.31
N GLY A 116 -13.76 5.07 -17.85
CA GLY A 116 -15.16 4.76 -18.15
C GLY A 116 -15.31 3.60 -19.13
N ALA A 117 -14.50 3.57 -20.19
CA ALA A 117 -14.47 2.45 -21.13
C ALA A 117 -13.95 1.17 -20.48
N MET A 118 -12.83 1.25 -19.73
CA MET A 118 -12.21 0.09 -19.07
C MET A 118 -13.11 -0.58 -18.03
N LYS A 119 -13.98 0.16 -17.33
CA LYS A 119 -14.97 -0.41 -16.40
C LYS A 119 -15.98 -1.34 -17.08
N ASN A 120 -16.29 -1.06 -18.35
CA ASN A 120 -17.29 -1.79 -19.13
C ASN A 120 -16.65 -2.78 -20.11
N GLY A 121 -15.33 -2.74 -20.25
CA GLY A 121 -14.58 -3.55 -21.20
C GLY A 121 -13.98 -4.81 -20.58
N GLN A 122 -13.50 -5.70 -21.45
CA GLN A 122 -12.85 -6.95 -21.04
C GLN A 122 -11.34 -6.95 -21.30
N LYS A 123 -10.90 -6.29 -22.36
CA LYS A 123 -9.50 -6.26 -22.78
C LYS A 123 -9.08 -4.85 -23.17
N LEU A 124 -7.85 -4.51 -22.81
CA LEU A 124 -7.17 -3.31 -23.27
C LEU A 124 -6.06 -3.72 -24.25
N GLN A 125 -5.96 -3.01 -25.37
CA GLN A 125 -4.84 -3.13 -26.31
C GLN A 125 -4.10 -1.80 -26.34
N LEU A 126 -2.80 -1.84 -26.04
CA LEU A 126 -1.90 -0.71 -26.22
C LEU A 126 -1.18 -0.89 -27.55
N LYS A 127 -1.31 0.09 -28.45
CA LYS A 127 -0.43 0.23 -29.60
C LYS A 127 0.55 1.35 -29.31
N LEU A 128 1.83 1.02 -29.29
CA LEU A 128 2.89 1.98 -28.99
C LEU A 128 3.97 1.83 -30.06
N ALA A 129 4.14 2.87 -30.87
CA ALA A 129 4.87 2.77 -32.14
C ALA A 129 4.35 1.57 -32.98
N ASP A 130 5.22 0.63 -33.34
CA ASP A 130 4.88 -0.54 -34.16
C ASP A 130 4.50 -1.80 -33.36
N LYS A 131 4.44 -1.69 -32.02
CA LYS A 131 4.16 -2.83 -31.13
C LYS A 131 2.72 -2.78 -30.61
N VAL A 132 2.10 -3.95 -30.50
CA VAL A 132 0.77 -4.13 -29.91
C VAL A 132 0.86 -5.07 -28.71
N SER A 133 0.40 -4.61 -27.56
CA SER A 133 0.39 -5.37 -26.30
C SER A 133 -1.04 -5.48 -25.76
N GLY A 134 -1.38 -6.64 -25.18
CA GLY A 134 -2.72 -6.92 -24.66
C GLY A 134 -2.74 -7.08 -23.14
N TYR A 135 -3.78 -6.54 -22.50
CA TYR A 135 -3.99 -6.55 -21.05
C TYR A 135 -5.42 -6.98 -20.73
N SER A 136 -5.56 -7.84 -19.73
CA SER A 136 -6.87 -8.20 -19.18
C SER A 136 -7.41 -7.06 -18.32
N LEU A 137 -8.71 -6.78 -18.41
CA LEU A 137 -9.43 -5.86 -17.51
C LEU A 137 -10.13 -6.60 -16.36
N SER A 138 -9.91 -7.91 -16.25
CA SER A 138 -10.47 -8.72 -15.17
C SER A 138 -9.98 -8.24 -13.81
N GLY A 139 -10.90 -7.74 -12.99
CA GLY A 139 -10.60 -7.19 -11.67
C GLY A 139 -10.42 -5.67 -11.64
N PHE A 140 -10.39 -4.98 -12.79
CA PHE A 140 -10.20 -3.52 -12.86
C PHE A 140 -11.16 -2.74 -11.96
N VAL A 141 -12.47 -3.04 -12.03
CA VAL A 141 -13.49 -2.41 -11.17
C VAL A 141 -13.22 -2.67 -9.67
N GLY A 142 -12.83 -3.89 -9.31
CA GLY A 142 -12.46 -4.22 -7.93
C GLY A 142 -11.21 -3.48 -7.46
N GLY A 143 -10.24 -3.28 -8.36
CA GLY A 143 -9.06 -2.44 -8.13
C GLY A 143 -9.43 -0.98 -7.89
N LEU A 144 -10.36 -0.41 -8.65
CA LEU A 144 -10.84 0.96 -8.42
C LEU A 144 -11.52 1.12 -7.06
N ILE A 145 -12.33 0.13 -6.66
CA ILE A 145 -12.98 0.11 -5.34
C ILE A 145 -11.92 0.08 -4.25
N TYR A 146 -10.96 -0.85 -4.34
CA TYR A 146 -9.89 -0.95 -3.34
C TYR A 146 -9.06 0.34 -3.27
N LEU A 147 -8.69 0.93 -4.41
CA LEU A 147 -7.98 2.21 -4.44
C LEU A 147 -8.78 3.32 -3.74
N ASP A 148 -10.09 3.43 -4.01
CA ASP A 148 -10.98 4.37 -3.31
C ASP A 148 -11.02 4.09 -1.81
N GLU A 149 -11.11 2.83 -1.38
CA GLU A 149 -11.08 2.44 0.03
C GLU A 149 -9.79 2.91 0.70
N GLN A 150 -8.62 2.59 0.13
CA GLN A 150 -7.29 3.01 0.65
C GLN A 150 -7.17 4.52 0.85
N GLN A 151 -7.84 5.29 -0.01
CA GLN A 151 -7.86 6.75 0.04
C GLN A 151 -9.08 7.33 0.77
N ALA A 152 -9.92 6.49 1.37
CA ALA A 152 -11.19 6.85 2.01
C ALA A 152 -12.11 7.71 1.12
N ARG A 153 -12.13 7.40 -0.18
CA ARG A 153 -12.92 8.09 -1.21
C ARG A 153 -14.19 7.35 -1.60
N ASP A 154 -14.44 6.16 -1.09
CA ASP A 154 -15.71 5.46 -1.29
C ASP A 154 -16.89 6.31 -0.79
N GLY A 155 -17.96 6.40 -1.60
CA GLY A 155 -19.11 7.25 -1.31
C GLY A 155 -18.86 8.75 -1.39
N THR A 156 -17.71 9.20 -1.90
CA THR A 156 -17.42 10.61 -2.19
C THR A 156 -17.72 10.97 -3.63
N VAL A 157 -17.80 12.28 -3.93
CA VAL A 157 -17.91 12.77 -5.32
C VAL A 157 -16.69 12.39 -6.17
N ALA A 158 -15.54 12.21 -5.52
CA ALA A 158 -14.27 11.90 -6.16
C ALA A 158 -14.00 10.39 -6.29
N ALA A 159 -14.88 9.52 -5.79
CA ALA A 159 -14.72 8.07 -5.92
C ALA A 159 -14.57 7.68 -7.40
N LEU A 160 -13.69 6.74 -7.73
CA LEU A 160 -13.61 6.21 -9.09
C LEU A 160 -14.75 5.24 -9.36
N GLN A 161 -15.19 4.44 -8.40
CA GLN A 161 -16.27 3.46 -8.64
C GLN A 161 -17.52 3.73 -7.81
N VAL A 162 -17.42 3.66 -6.48
CA VAL A 162 -18.58 3.81 -5.59
C VAL A 162 -18.83 5.30 -5.33
N LYS A 163 -19.41 5.98 -6.32
CA LYS A 163 -19.73 7.42 -6.24
C LYS A 163 -20.73 7.72 -5.11
N GLY A 164 -20.58 8.89 -4.51
CA GLY A 164 -21.56 9.45 -3.59
C GLY A 164 -21.46 10.97 -3.51
N THR A 165 -21.94 11.55 -2.41
CA THR A 165 -22.10 13.00 -2.25
C THR A 165 -21.15 13.63 -1.23
N LYS A 166 -20.38 12.81 -0.49
CA LYS A 166 -19.42 13.32 0.49
C LYS A 166 -18.26 14.04 -0.22
N PRO A 167 -17.66 15.07 0.38
CA PRO A 167 -16.42 15.63 -0.12
C PRO A 167 -15.29 14.59 -0.05
N ALA A 168 -14.26 14.76 -0.89
CA ALA A 168 -13.03 13.98 -0.77
C ALA A 168 -12.36 14.26 0.59
N PRO A 169 -11.75 13.26 1.24
CA PRO A 169 -11.03 13.49 2.49
C PRO A 169 -9.78 14.34 2.26
N ALA A 170 -9.31 14.98 3.33
CA ALA A 170 -7.98 15.58 3.35
C ALA A 170 -6.90 14.49 3.20
N ALA A 171 -5.75 14.88 2.65
CA ALA A 171 -4.60 13.99 2.59
C ALA A 171 -4.18 13.58 4.02
N PRO A 172 -3.67 12.35 4.21
CA PRO A 172 -3.13 11.93 5.50
C PRO A 172 -1.92 12.80 5.87
N ASP A 173 -1.80 13.14 7.15
CA ASP A 173 -0.62 13.81 7.71
C ASP A 173 0.53 12.81 7.87
N ILE A 174 1.14 12.47 6.73
CA ILE A 174 2.26 11.55 6.59
C ILE A 174 3.32 12.19 5.71
N THR A 175 4.57 12.15 6.19
CA THR A 175 5.75 12.45 5.39
C THR A 175 6.45 11.15 5.07
N LEU A 176 6.67 10.87 3.79
CA LEU A 176 7.43 9.69 3.35
C LEU A 176 8.92 9.90 3.58
N ILE A 177 9.62 8.82 3.91
CA ILE A 177 11.08 8.72 3.93
C ILE A 177 11.46 7.69 2.85
N GLU A 178 11.92 8.20 1.71
CA GLU A 178 12.22 7.41 0.51
C GLU A 178 13.71 7.10 0.38
N THR A 179 14.57 7.82 1.11
CA THR A 179 16.03 7.60 1.11
C THR A 179 16.61 7.69 2.51
N VAL A 180 17.80 7.10 2.70
CA VAL A 180 18.51 7.10 3.99
C VAL A 180 18.86 8.53 4.44
N GLU A 181 19.13 9.44 3.51
CA GLU A 181 19.45 10.84 3.81
C GLU A 181 18.26 11.59 4.44
N GLN A 182 17.03 11.18 4.13
CA GLN A 182 15.80 11.74 4.68
C GLN A 182 15.49 11.24 6.10
N ILE A 183 16.17 10.17 6.56
CA ILE A 183 16.03 9.69 7.94
C ILE A 183 16.49 10.79 8.92
N PRO A 184 15.78 11.01 10.04
CA PRO A 184 16.21 11.96 11.06
C PRO A 184 17.64 11.72 11.54
N GLU A 185 18.42 12.80 11.63
CA GLU A 185 19.87 12.76 11.85
C GLU A 185 20.28 11.90 13.06
N GLY A 186 19.55 12.01 14.18
CA GLY A 186 19.87 11.29 15.42
C GLY A 186 19.82 9.76 15.33
N ILE A 187 19.17 9.19 14.31
CA ILE A 187 19.07 7.74 14.10
C ILE A 187 19.62 7.29 12.73
N ARG A 188 20.02 8.22 11.85
CA ARG A 188 20.47 7.90 10.48
C ARG A 188 21.65 6.95 10.44
N LYS A 189 22.55 7.03 11.42
CA LYS A 189 23.73 6.16 11.52
C LYS A 189 23.38 4.67 11.64
N ASP A 190 22.16 4.35 12.08
CA ASP A 190 21.73 2.96 12.22
C ASP A 190 21.35 2.34 10.86
N PHE A 191 21.30 3.15 9.78
CA PHE A 191 20.87 2.75 8.43
C PHE A 191 21.91 3.07 7.33
N SER A 192 23.02 3.72 7.66
CA SER A 192 23.87 4.40 6.67
C SER A 192 24.78 3.50 5.83
N ASP A 193 25.13 2.31 6.31
CA ASP A 193 26.01 1.37 5.62
C ASP A 193 25.63 -0.08 5.95
N ASP A 194 26.24 -1.05 5.26
CA ASP A 194 25.96 -2.48 5.40
C ASP A 194 26.28 -3.05 6.80
N ALA A 195 27.15 -2.40 7.57
CA ALA A 195 27.52 -2.83 8.91
C ALA A 195 26.65 -2.20 10.01
N ALA A 196 25.80 -1.23 9.67
CA ALA A 196 24.88 -0.61 10.59
C ALA A 196 23.77 -1.59 11.04
N THR A 197 23.17 -1.33 12.21
CA THR A 197 22.13 -2.19 12.81
C THR A 197 20.98 -2.53 11.85
N CYS A 198 20.57 -1.56 11.03
CA CYS A 198 19.52 -1.66 10.02
C CYS A 198 20.07 -1.53 8.59
N GLY A 199 21.36 -1.79 8.40
CA GLY A 199 22.08 -1.69 7.13
C GLY A 199 21.71 -2.76 6.09
N GLY A 200 22.31 -2.68 4.90
CA GLY A 200 22.22 -3.74 3.88
C GLY A 200 21.05 -3.63 2.89
N ALA A 201 20.11 -2.70 3.09
CA ALA A 201 19.12 -2.38 2.07
C ALA A 201 19.76 -1.55 0.95
N SER A 202 19.63 -1.97 -0.30
CA SER A 202 19.99 -1.11 -1.43
C SER A 202 19.10 0.14 -1.45
N PRO A 203 19.53 1.27 -2.05
CA PRO A 203 18.70 2.48 -2.15
C PRO A 203 17.32 2.19 -2.77
N GLU A 204 17.28 1.33 -3.79
CA GLU A 204 16.03 0.92 -4.43
C GLU A 204 15.16 0.07 -3.50
N SER A 205 15.74 -0.88 -2.76
CA SER A 205 14.98 -1.71 -1.82
C SER A 205 14.41 -0.88 -0.67
N PHE A 206 15.20 0.08 -0.14
CA PHE A 206 14.74 1.01 0.88
C PHE A 206 13.58 1.86 0.38
N ARG A 207 13.69 2.41 -0.83
CA ARG A 207 12.66 3.23 -1.47
C ARG A 207 11.37 2.44 -1.72
N LEU A 208 11.47 1.20 -2.16
CA LEU A 208 10.33 0.31 -2.43
C LEU A 208 9.61 -0.11 -1.14
N ALA A 209 10.36 -0.42 -0.08
CA ALA A 209 9.77 -0.68 1.23
C ALA A 209 9.12 0.61 1.78
N GLY A 210 9.84 1.73 1.70
CA GLY A 210 9.40 3.04 2.15
C GLY A 210 9.44 3.17 3.67
N GLY A 211 9.87 4.33 4.15
CA GLY A 211 9.70 4.78 5.52
C GLY A 211 8.65 5.87 5.63
N PHE A 212 8.24 6.21 6.86
CA PHE A 212 7.29 7.28 7.08
C PHE A 212 7.47 7.97 8.43
N VAL A 213 6.97 9.20 8.51
CA VAL A 213 6.75 9.95 9.74
C VAL A 213 5.30 10.40 9.79
N THR A 214 4.66 10.25 10.94
CA THR A 214 3.27 10.68 11.13
C THR A 214 3.00 11.21 12.53
N LYS A 215 2.02 12.12 12.65
CA LYS A 215 1.63 12.73 13.92
C LYS A 215 0.71 11.80 14.73
N ILE A 216 1.10 11.50 15.97
CA ILE A 216 0.27 10.78 16.95
C ILE A 216 -0.45 11.75 17.89
N ALA A 217 0.24 12.78 18.38
CA ALA A 217 -0.33 13.85 19.18
C ALA A 217 0.44 15.15 18.92
N ASP A 218 0.05 16.26 19.57
CA ASP A 218 0.78 17.50 19.38
C ASP A 218 2.23 17.40 19.88
N GLY A 219 3.18 17.78 19.03
CA GLY A 219 4.61 17.58 19.30
C GLY A 219 5.10 16.11 19.31
N LEU A 220 4.23 15.13 19.05
CA LEU A 220 4.55 13.70 19.16
C LEU A 220 4.34 12.98 17.83
N ASN A 221 5.41 12.45 17.24
CA ASN A 221 5.39 11.72 15.97
C ASN A 221 5.87 10.28 16.12
N LEU A 222 5.29 9.40 15.31
CA LEU A 222 5.80 8.06 15.04
C LEU A 222 6.66 8.11 13.78
N VAL A 223 7.82 7.46 13.83
CA VAL A 223 8.69 7.21 12.69
C VAL A 223 8.73 5.69 12.47
N GLY A 224 8.44 5.22 11.26
CA GLY A 224 8.57 3.81 10.87
C GLY A 224 9.55 3.68 9.71
N LEU A 225 10.53 2.77 9.83
CA LEU A 225 11.62 2.63 8.87
C LEU A 225 11.90 1.15 8.54
N PRO A 226 12.12 0.79 7.27
CA PRO A 226 12.59 -0.54 6.92
C PRO A 226 14.00 -0.74 7.48
N CYS A 227 14.27 -1.89 8.09
CA CYS A 227 15.50 -2.15 8.85
C CYS A 227 16.19 -3.43 8.40
N GLY A 228 17.13 -3.34 7.47
CA GLY A 228 17.78 -4.49 6.87
C GLY A 228 17.34 -4.78 5.44
N ALA A 229 18.13 -5.59 4.74
CA ALA A 229 17.78 -6.10 3.41
C ALA A 229 16.48 -6.93 3.47
N PRO A 230 15.58 -6.82 2.48
CA PRO A 230 14.41 -7.67 2.39
C PRO A 230 14.82 -9.13 2.24
N GLY A 231 14.17 -10.01 3.00
CA GLY A 231 14.18 -11.45 2.71
C GLY A 231 13.20 -11.78 1.57
N ALA A 232 13.21 -13.03 1.09
CA ALA A 232 12.33 -13.47 0.01
C ALA A 232 10.83 -13.27 0.29
N TYR A 233 10.43 -13.23 1.57
CA TYR A 233 9.03 -13.14 2.00
C TYR A 233 8.76 -12.06 3.04
N ASN A 234 9.80 -11.44 3.60
CA ASN A 234 9.68 -10.60 4.79
C ASN A 234 10.55 -9.36 4.66
N GLN A 235 9.94 -8.19 4.83
CA GLN A 235 10.62 -6.93 5.06
C GLN A 235 10.50 -6.55 6.55
N PRO A 236 11.61 -6.47 7.31
CA PRO A 236 11.62 -5.96 8.68
C PRO A 236 11.48 -4.45 8.76
N TYR A 237 10.83 -3.98 9.83
CA TYR A 237 10.66 -2.57 10.19
C TYR A 237 10.93 -2.33 11.66
N VAL A 238 11.47 -1.15 11.97
CA VAL A 238 11.65 -0.63 13.33
C VAL A 238 10.91 0.70 13.49
N PHE A 239 10.62 1.07 14.74
CA PHE A 239 9.82 2.24 15.06
C PHE A 239 10.49 3.14 16.10
N TYR A 240 10.27 4.44 15.96
CA TYR A 240 10.77 5.44 16.89
C TYR A 240 9.69 6.46 17.25
N SER A 241 9.71 6.91 18.50
CA SER A 241 8.94 8.03 19.00
C SER A 241 9.81 9.29 18.88
N ARG A 242 9.33 10.28 18.12
CA ARG A 242 9.99 11.58 17.98
C ARG A 242 9.17 12.66 18.67
N TYR A 243 9.77 13.29 19.67
CA TYR A 243 9.17 14.36 20.45
C TYR A 243 10.25 15.33 20.92
N GLU A 244 9.91 16.63 21.01
CA GLU A 244 10.88 17.69 21.28
C GLU A 244 12.13 17.54 20.36
N ASN A 245 13.33 17.43 20.94
CA ASN A 245 14.59 17.18 20.25
C ASN A 245 15.09 15.73 20.45
N ARG A 246 14.20 14.79 20.79
CA ARG A 246 14.53 13.39 21.06
C ARG A 246 13.88 12.45 20.05
N ILE A 247 14.60 11.39 19.74
CA ILE A 247 14.13 10.24 18.96
C ILE A 247 14.56 9.01 19.73
N VAL A 248 13.59 8.19 20.14
CA VAL A 248 13.83 6.99 20.95
C VAL A 248 13.14 5.79 20.32
N PRO A 249 13.74 4.58 20.36
CA PRO A 249 13.11 3.38 19.83
C PRO A 249 11.80 3.06 20.57
N VAL A 250 10.88 2.41 19.88
CA VAL A 250 9.60 1.95 20.42
C VAL A 250 9.48 0.45 20.17
N SER A 251 9.44 -0.32 21.25
CA SER A 251 9.17 -1.75 21.18
C SER A 251 7.67 -2.03 21.06
N LEU A 252 7.33 -3.19 20.49
CA LEU A 252 5.98 -3.66 20.17
C LEU A 252 5.60 -4.78 21.14
N PRO A 253 4.50 -4.66 21.91
CA PRO A 253 4.04 -5.75 22.77
C PRO A 253 3.56 -6.96 21.97
N VAL A 254 3.96 -8.16 22.35
CA VAL A 254 3.59 -9.44 21.71
C VAL A 254 3.31 -10.50 22.77
N ILE A 255 2.74 -11.63 22.39
CA ILE A 255 2.59 -12.82 23.22
C ILE A 255 3.57 -13.88 22.74
N SER A 256 4.51 -14.27 23.60
CA SER A 256 5.37 -15.44 23.36
C SER A 256 4.87 -16.66 24.14
N ASP A 257 5.51 -17.81 23.91
CA ASP A 257 5.24 -19.04 24.66
C ASP A 257 5.49 -18.87 26.18
N ASP A 258 6.39 -17.96 26.57
CA ASP A 258 6.69 -17.63 27.98
C ASP A 258 5.75 -16.57 28.57
N GLY A 259 4.87 -15.99 27.76
CA GLY A 259 3.89 -14.98 28.15
C GLY A 259 4.06 -13.63 27.45
N PRO A 260 3.38 -12.56 27.93
CA PRO A 260 3.49 -11.23 27.35
C PRO A 260 4.92 -10.68 27.40
N THR A 261 5.41 -10.18 26.28
CA THR A 261 6.75 -9.59 26.14
C THR A 261 6.75 -8.50 25.08
N THR A 262 7.92 -8.06 24.61
CA THR A 262 8.07 -7.10 23.52
C THR A 262 9.05 -7.57 22.45
N THR A 263 8.85 -7.14 21.22
CA THR A 263 9.81 -7.22 20.10
C THR A 263 10.19 -5.82 19.63
N ASP A 264 11.37 -5.66 19.04
CA ASP A 264 11.82 -4.37 18.49
C ASP A 264 11.53 -4.21 16.99
N SER A 265 10.99 -5.26 16.34
CA SER A 265 10.69 -5.25 14.91
C SER A 265 9.32 -5.82 14.58
N ALA A 266 8.73 -5.30 13.49
CA ALA A 266 7.58 -5.88 12.82
C ALA A 266 7.93 -6.26 11.38
N TRP A 267 7.12 -7.11 10.77
CA TRP A 267 7.36 -7.64 9.44
C TRP A 267 6.21 -7.29 8.50
N ASN A 268 6.52 -7.00 7.22
CA ASN A 268 5.54 -6.74 6.16
C ASN A 268 4.39 -5.84 6.62
N ILE A 269 4.75 -4.65 7.10
CA ILE A 269 3.83 -3.81 7.83
C ILE A 269 2.81 -3.11 6.92
N ASP A 270 1.69 -2.75 7.52
CA ASP A 270 0.70 -1.84 6.96
C ASP A 270 0.28 -0.83 8.05
N TRP A 271 0.20 0.46 7.71
CA TRP A 271 -0.11 1.52 8.65
C TRP A 271 -1.40 2.25 8.27
N ASN A 272 -2.38 2.24 9.16
CA ASN A 272 -3.59 3.05 9.01
C ASN A 272 -3.48 4.32 9.84
N ASN A 273 -3.25 5.47 9.20
CA ASN A 273 -3.12 6.76 9.89
C ASN A 273 -4.40 7.18 10.60
N ARG A 274 -5.56 6.87 10.01
CA ARG A 274 -6.87 7.29 10.54
C ARG A 274 -7.20 6.59 11.85
N THR A 275 -6.91 5.30 11.95
CA THR A 275 -7.15 4.51 13.16
C THR A 275 -5.92 4.40 14.07
N ARG A 276 -4.77 4.88 13.58
CA ARG A 276 -3.44 4.74 14.20
C ARG A 276 -3.11 3.28 14.46
N THR A 277 -3.37 2.45 13.47
CA THR A 277 -3.22 0.99 13.58
C THR A 277 -2.04 0.53 12.73
N LEU A 278 -1.16 -0.23 13.34
CA LEU A 278 -0.07 -0.93 12.67
C LEU A 278 -0.48 -2.40 12.57
N THR A 279 -0.49 -2.93 11.37
CA THR A 279 -0.59 -4.38 11.13
C THR A 279 0.79 -4.91 10.79
N GLY A 280 1.19 -6.03 11.37
CA GLY A 280 2.39 -6.77 11.01
C GLY A 280 2.04 -8.19 10.57
N PHE A 281 2.79 -8.72 9.61
CA PHE A 281 2.65 -10.08 9.14
C PHE A 281 4.02 -10.72 8.90
N PHE A 282 4.43 -11.61 9.81
CA PHE A 282 5.58 -12.47 9.55
C PHE A 282 5.13 -13.70 8.76
N LYS A 283 5.79 -13.95 7.62
CA LYS A 283 5.50 -15.07 6.74
C LYS A 283 6.60 -16.13 6.78
N GLY A 284 6.28 -17.30 7.33
CA GLY A 284 7.01 -18.54 7.11
C GLY A 284 6.50 -19.28 5.88
N ARG A 285 7.38 -20.07 5.24
CA ARG A 285 7.01 -20.94 4.11
C ARG A 285 7.65 -22.32 4.22
N GLY A 286 6.82 -23.35 4.01
CA GLY A 286 7.19 -24.75 3.87
C GLY A 286 6.29 -25.41 2.82
N ILE A 287 5.53 -26.44 3.21
CA ILE A 287 4.48 -27.03 2.35
C ILE A 287 3.32 -26.02 2.16
N GLY A 288 3.09 -25.16 3.16
CA GLY A 288 2.19 -24.01 3.07
C GLY A 288 2.76 -22.78 3.76
N ASP A 289 1.89 -21.78 3.93
CA ASP A 289 2.23 -20.54 4.66
C ASP A 289 1.88 -20.68 6.15
N CYS A 290 2.74 -20.14 7.01
CA CYS A 290 2.60 -20.05 8.47
C CYS A 290 3.23 -18.74 8.98
N GLY A 291 3.19 -18.46 10.30
CA GLY A 291 3.81 -17.27 10.89
C GLY A 291 2.94 -16.54 11.91
N THR A 292 3.12 -15.22 12.02
CA THR A 292 2.37 -14.35 12.97
C THR A 292 1.66 -13.21 12.25
N TYR A 293 0.49 -12.85 12.75
CA TYR A 293 -0.31 -11.71 12.33
C TYR A 293 -0.65 -10.88 13.55
N ASP A 294 -0.19 -9.63 13.52
CA ASP A 294 -0.20 -8.74 14.67
C ASP A 294 -0.93 -7.45 14.32
N VAL A 295 -1.73 -6.95 15.25
CA VAL A 295 -2.40 -5.66 15.12
C VAL A 295 -2.13 -4.84 16.38
N TRP A 296 -1.44 -3.72 16.22
CA TRP A 296 -1.19 -2.75 17.28
C TRP A 296 -1.92 -1.44 17.04
N LYS A 297 -2.24 -0.74 18.11
CA LYS A 297 -2.68 0.66 18.05
C LYS A 297 -1.63 1.57 18.66
N ALA A 298 -1.16 2.55 17.89
CA ALA A 298 -0.28 3.60 18.41
C ALA A 298 -1.11 4.59 19.25
N VAL A 299 -0.62 4.89 20.44
CA VAL A 299 -1.23 5.81 21.40
C VAL A 299 -0.18 6.77 21.94
N ASP A 300 -0.63 7.93 22.40
CA ASP A 300 0.14 8.74 23.33
C ASP A 300 -0.01 8.11 24.72
N SER A 301 1.11 7.67 25.29
CA SER A 301 1.15 7.06 26.64
C SER A 301 0.81 8.04 27.76
N GLY A 302 0.72 9.34 27.47
CA GLY A 302 0.60 10.41 28.48
C GLY A 302 1.94 10.87 29.05
N GLU A 303 3.04 10.16 28.72
CA GLU A 303 4.42 10.54 29.05
C GLU A 303 5.11 11.32 27.92
N GLY A 304 4.35 11.78 26.93
CA GLY A 304 4.88 12.45 25.74
C GLY A 304 5.66 11.50 24.82
N ARG A 305 5.28 10.21 24.79
CA ARG A 305 5.90 9.18 23.97
C ARG A 305 4.87 8.32 23.26
N VAL A 306 5.18 7.93 22.03
CA VAL A 306 4.39 6.95 21.30
C VAL A 306 4.58 5.59 21.98
N SER A 307 3.48 4.88 22.20
CA SER A 307 3.48 3.48 22.62
C SER A 307 2.52 2.70 21.76
N PHE A 308 2.79 1.42 21.58
CA PHE A 308 1.88 0.50 20.90
C PHE A 308 1.11 -0.34 21.92
N VAL A 309 -0.17 -0.53 21.66
CA VAL A 309 -1.03 -1.45 22.42
C VAL A 309 -1.43 -2.59 21.50
N LEU A 310 -1.06 -3.82 21.85
CA LEU A 310 -1.49 -5.02 21.13
C LEU A 310 -3.01 -5.16 21.19
N LYS A 311 -3.64 -5.23 20.02
CA LYS A 311 -5.09 -5.40 19.85
C LYS A 311 -5.45 -6.81 19.46
N GLU A 312 -4.60 -7.44 18.66
CA GLU A 312 -4.80 -8.78 18.17
C GLU A 312 -3.45 -9.39 17.84
N GLU A 313 -3.28 -10.65 18.21
CA GLU A 313 -2.17 -11.47 17.74
C GLU A 313 -2.73 -12.83 17.37
N ARG A 314 -2.35 -13.31 16.19
CA ARG A 314 -2.67 -14.65 15.70
C ARG A 314 -1.42 -15.33 15.22
N ALA A 315 -1.29 -16.61 15.50
CA ALA A 315 -0.12 -17.37 15.13
C ALA A 315 -0.51 -18.74 14.57
N LYS A 316 0.28 -19.18 13.60
CA LYS A 316 0.30 -20.56 13.12
C LYS A 316 1.75 -21.01 13.05
N GLY A 317 2.13 -21.98 13.88
CA GLY A 317 3.52 -22.47 13.94
C GLY A 317 3.90 -23.32 12.74
N ASP A 318 3.02 -24.22 12.30
CA ASP A 318 3.37 -25.21 11.28
C ASP A 318 3.06 -24.76 9.86
N CYS A 319 4.03 -24.84 8.96
CA CYS A 319 3.87 -24.60 7.53
C CYS A 319 3.40 -25.87 6.79
N ASP A 320 2.30 -26.46 7.26
CA ASP A 320 1.76 -27.80 6.93
C ASP A 320 0.96 -27.93 5.63
N GLY A 321 0.85 -26.87 4.82
CA GLY A 321 0.03 -26.86 3.60
C GLY A 321 -1.44 -26.45 3.83
N ASN A 322 -1.89 -26.34 5.07
CA ASN A 322 -3.21 -25.80 5.40
C ASN A 322 -3.13 -24.28 5.60
N TYR A 323 -3.69 -23.51 4.67
CA TYR A 323 -3.70 -22.04 4.76
C TYR A 323 -4.63 -21.51 5.86
N ALA A 324 -5.55 -22.35 6.38
CA ALA A 324 -6.55 -22.00 7.40
C ALA A 324 -7.39 -20.76 7.05
N GLY A 325 -7.56 -20.46 5.76
CA GLY A 325 -8.28 -19.27 5.29
C GLY A 325 -7.50 -17.96 5.42
N GLY A 326 -6.23 -18.00 5.78
CA GLY A 326 -5.33 -16.85 5.84
C GLY A 326 -5.03 -16.34 7.25
N PRO A 327 -4.07 -15.41 7.39
CA PRO A 327 -3.51 -15.01 8.69
C PRO A 327 -4.55 -14.49 9.70
N GLN A 328 -5.55 -13.75 9.22
CA GLN A 328 -6.67 -13.25 10.03
C GLN A 328 -7.57 -14.35 10.61
N ASN A 329 -7.46 -15.58 10.09
CA ASN A 329 -8.23 -16.75 10.53
C ASN A 329 -7.39 -17.73 11.36
N TRP A 330 -6.10 -17.47 11.53
CA TRP A 330 -5.24 -18.28 12.40
C TRP A 330 -5.67 -18.20 13.87
N PRO A 331 -5.32 -19.22 14.69
CA PRO A 331 -5.59 -19.19 16.12
C PRO A 331 -5.10 -17.89 16.77
N ALA A 332 -5.96 -17.28 17.59
CA ALA A 332 -5.61 -16.07 18.31
C ALA A 332 -4.77 -16.41 19.54
N SER A 333 -3.58 -15.83 19.62
CA SER A 333 -2.78 -15.72 20.84
C SER A 333 -3.33 -14.58 21.72
N TRP A 334 -3.86 -13.52 21.09
CA TRP A 334 -4.48 -12.38 21.77
C TRP A 334 -5.67 -11.79 21.00
N PRO A 335 -6.77 -11.40 21.68
CA PRO A 335 -7.08 -11.82 23.05
C PRO A 335 -7.30 -13.34 23.08
N PRO A 336 -6.95 -14.02 24.18
CA PRO A 336 -7.24 -15.44 24.32
C PRO A 336 -8.75 -15.65 24.18
N LYS A 337 -9.17 -16.71 23.48
CA LYS A 337 -10.59 -17.06 23.39
C LYS A 337 -11.15 -17.19 24.80
N THR A 338 -12.17 -16.40 25.11
CA THR A 338 -12.98 -16.59 26.30
C THR A 338 -13.58 -18.00 26.23
N LYS A 339 -13.25 -18.83 27.21
CA LYS A 339 -13.84 -20.16 27.39
C LYS A 339 -15.33 -20.07 27.69
#